data_AF-A0A317SYU8-F1
#
_entry.id   AF-A0A317SYU8-F1
#
_cell.length_a   1.000
_cell.length_b   1.000
_cell.length_c   1.000
_cell.angle_alpha   90.00
_cell.angle_beta   90.00
_cell.angle_gamma   90.00
#
_symmetry.space_group_name_H-M   'P 1'
#
loop_
_entity.id
_entity.type
_entity.pdbx_description
1 polymer ?
#
loop_
_entity_poly.entity_id
_entity_poly.type
_entity_poly.pdbx_seq_one_letter_code
_entity_poly.pdbx_strand_id
1 'polypeptide(L)'
;LFARLNYLHQSAHLLLTSGSPNLSRNLVSTARTVAKRAVIRFDPSVKRTWCKRCDAVLIPGVSCEHRVENSSRGGKKAWADVLVVRCWGCGCLKRFPVGRGR
;
A
#
# COMPACT_ATOMS: atom_id res chain seq x y z
N LEU A 1 -11.69 15.23 -11.70
CA LEU A 1 -11.45 13.79 -11.38
C LEU A 1 -10.26 13.58 -10.45
N PHE A 2 -9.07 14.13 -10.74
CA PHE A 2 -7.89 14.03 -9.85
C PHE A 2 -8.15 14.55 -8.43
N ALA A 3 -8.82 15.69 -8.26
CA ALA A 3 -9.22 16.22 -6.95
C ALA A 3 -10.08 15.24 -6.14
N ARG A 4 -11.03 14.54 -6.78
CA ARG A 4 -11.86 13.51 -6.15
C ARG A 4 -11.02 12.31 -5.71
N LEU A 5 -10.10 11.84 -6.55
CA LEU A 5 -9.21 10.73 -6.20
C LEU A 5 -8.27 11.09 -5.04
N ASN A 6 -7.75 12.32 -5.03
CA ASN A 6 -6.92 12.83 -3.95
C ASN A 6 -7.71 12.93 -2.64
N TYR A 7 -8.93 13.48 -2.69
CA TYR A 7 -9.83 13.55 -1.54
C TYR A 7 -10.12 12.16 -0.95
N LEU A 8 -10.46 11.17 -1.80
CA LEU A 8 -10.72 9.80 -1.36
C LEU A 8 -9.48 9.17 -0.72
N HIS A 9 -8.30 9.41 -1.27
CA HIS A 9 -7.04 8.93 -0.72
C HIS A 9 -6.76 9.54 0.67
N GLN A 10 -6.79 10.86 0.79
CA GLN A 10 -6.51 11.55 2.05
C GLN A 10 -7.54 11.20 3.13
N SER A 11 -8.82 11.16 2.77
CA SER A 11 -9.91 10.78 3.68
C SER A 11 -9.77 9.33 4.16
N ALA A 12 -9.33 8.41 3.30
CA ALA A 12 -9.08 7.03 3.71
C ALA A 12 -7.97 6.92 4.76
N HIS A 13 -6.91 7.72 4.65
CA HIS A 13 -5.84 7.77 5.65
C HIS A 13 -6.34 8.33 6.98
N LEU A 14 -7.09 9.44 6.95
CA LEU A 14 -7.67 10.05 8.15
C LEU A 14 -8.62 9.09 8.89
N LEU A 15 -9.48 8.40 8.15
CA LEU A 15 -10.44 7.45 8.73
C LEU A 15 -9.78 6.20 9.32
N LEU A 16 -8.62 5.80 8.79
CA LEU A 16 -7.85 4.73 9.41
C LEU A 16 -7.31 5.19 10.78
N THR A 17 -6.75 6.40 10.85
CA THR A 17 -6.20 6.95 12.10
C THR A 17 -7.26 7.32 13.13
N SER A 18 -8.49 7.63 12.69
CA SER A 18 -9.62 7.91 13.58
C SER A 18 -10.33 6.65 14.10
N GLY A 19 -9.80 5.45 13.82
CA GLY A 19 -10.36 4.19 14.33
C GLY A 19 -11.52 3.63 13.50
N SER A 20 -11.70 4.09 12.25
CA SER A 20 -12.75 3.63 11.33
C SER A 20 -12.19 2.86 10.12
N PRO A 21 -11.54 1.69 10.33
CA PRO A 21 -10.81 0.99 9.28
C PRO A 21 -11.70 0.47 8.14
N ASN A 22 -12.97 0.17 8.41
CA ASN A 22 -13.91 -0.31 7.38
C ASN A 22 -14.29 0.83 6.41
N LEU A 23 -14.53 2.04 6.93
CA LEU A 23 -14.80 3.20 6.08
C LEU A 23 -13.56 3.57 5.25
N SER A 24 -12.37 3.51 5.85
CA SER A 24 -11.10 3.68 5.13
C SER A 24 -10.98 2.73 3.91
N ARG A 25 -11.26 1.44 4.10
CA ARG A 25 -11.26 0.43 3.02
C ARG A 25 -12.28 0.75 1.92
N ASN A 26 -13.49 1.15 2.30
CA ASN A 26 -14.53 1.53 1.34
C ASN A 26 -14.12 2.72 0.48
N LEU A 27 -13.44 3.72 1.06
CA LEU A 27 -12.93 4.87 0.30
C LEU A 27 -11.83 4.48 -0.69
N VAL A 28 -10.90 3.60 -0.30
CA VAL A 28 -9.88 3.07 -1.22
C VAL A 28 -10.51 2.26 -2.34
N SER A 29 -11.49 1.41 -2.03
CA SER A 29 -12.23 0.62 -3.03
C SER A 29 -12.97 1.51 -4.03
N THR A 30 -13.58 2.59 -3.51
CA THR A 30 -14.23 3.63 -4.31
C THR A 30 -13.21 4.34 -5.19
N ALA A 31 -12.04 4.73 -4.66
CA ALA A 31 -10.98 5.39 -5.42
C ALA A 31 -10.48 4.51 -6.57
N ARG A 32 -10.29 3.19 -6.34
CA ARG A 32 -9.94 2.22 -7.39
C ARG A 32 -10.99 2.13 -8.47
N THR A 33 -12.26 2.05 -8.09
CA THR A 33 -13.38 1.96 -9.03
C THR A 33 -13.49 3.21 -9.89
N VAL A 34 -13.41 4.39 -9.28
CA VAL A 34 -13.44 5.68 -9.99
C VAL A 34 -12.26 5.80 -10.95
N ALA A 35 -11.04 5.47 -10.50
CA ALA A 35 -9.86 5.53 -11.36
C ALA A 35 -9.92 4.54 -12.52
N LYS A 36 -10.40 3.31 -12.28
CA LYS A 36 -10.59 2.29 -13.33
C LYS A 36 -11.59 2.76 -14.39
N ARG A 37 -12.76 3.29 -13.96
CA ARG A 37 -13.77 3.83 -14.88
C ARG A 37 -13.27 5.02 -15.68
N ALA A 38 -12.45 5.87 -15.06
CA ALA A 38 -11.86 7.04 -15.71
C ALA A 38 -10.57 6.73 -16.49
N VAL A 39 -10.11 5.47 -16.54
CA VAL A 39 -8.83 5.06 -17.16
C VAL A 39 -7.62 5.83 -16.60
N ILE A 40 -7.68 6.24 -15.33
CA ILE A 40 -6.61 6.97 -14.64
C ILE A 40 -5.69 5.97 -13.93
N ARG A 41 -4.38 6.12 -14.14
CA ARG A 41 -3.37 5.38 -13.39
C ARG A 41 -2.97 6.15 -12.14
N PHE A 42 -3.07 5.49 -10.98
CA PHE A 42 -2.46 6.03 -9.76
C PHE A 42 -0.95 5.98 -9.82
N ASP A 43 -0.32 6.99 -9.20
CA ASP A 43 1.11 7.00 -8.96
C ASP A 43 1.52 5.73 -8.17
N PRO A 44 2.66 5.11 -8.50
CA PRO A 44 3.15 3.95 -7.77
C PRO A 44 3.29 4.18 -6.25
N SER A 45 3.62 5.39 -5.78
CA SER A 45 3.68 5.71 -4.34
C SER A 45 2.32 5.52 -3.67
N VAL A 46 1.24 6.05 -4.26
CA VAL A 46 -0.14 5.88 -3.77
C VAL A 46 -0.56 4.41 -3.83
N LYS A 47 -0.27 3.70 -4.93
CA LYS A 47 -0.60 2.27 -5.02
C LYS A 47 0.14 1.43 -3.97
N ARG A 48 1.35 1.85 -3.53
CA ARG A 48 2.12 1.14 -2.51
C ARG A 48 1.43 1.18 -1.14
N THR A 49 0.73 2.27 -0.82
CA THR A 49 0.01 2.42 0.47
C THR A 49 -1.33 1.71 0.53
N TRP A 50 -1.78 0.99 -0.52
CA TRP A 50 -3.03 0.23 -0.49
C TRP A 50 -2.81 -1.28 -0.56
N CYS A 51 -3.57 -2.03 0.23
CA CYS A 51 -3.62 -3.49 0.13
C CYS A 51 -4.24 -3.90 -1.20
N LYS A 52 -3.56 -4.73 -1.99
CA LYS A 52 -4.09 -5.20 -3.27
C LYS A 52 -5.35 -6.06 -3.12
N ARG A 53 -5.57 -6.69 -1.96
CA ARG A 53 -6.68 -7.63 -1.71
C ARG A 53 -7.89 -7.01 -1.02
N CYS A 54 -7.70 -6.42 0.16
CA CYS A 54 -8.81 -5.95 1.00
C CYS A 54 -8.98 -4.43 1.03
N ASP A 55 -8.30 -3.71 0.13
CA ASP A 55 -8.33 -2.25 0.03
C ASP A 55 -7.91 -1.48 1.29
N ALA A 56 -7.36 -2.15 2.31
CA ALA A 56 -6.86 -1.47 3.51
C ALA A 56 -5.71 -0.51 3.16
N VAL A 57 -5.74 0.69 3.75
CA VAL A 57 -4.58 1.58 3.80
C VAL A 57 -3.48 0.91 4.63
N LEU A 58 -2.24 0.95 4.13
CA LEU A 58 -1.04 0.33 4.68
C LEU A 58 -0.16 1.44 5.26
N ILE A 59 -0.19 1.57 6.59
CA ILE A 59 0.68 2.46 7.37
C ILE A 59 1.57 1.56 8.23
N PRO A 60 2.90 1.66 8.10
CA PRO A 60 3.84 0.84 8.88
C PRO A 60 3.59 1.02 10.39
N GLY A 61 3.46 -0.08 11.12
CA GLY A 61 3.24 -0.08 12.57
C GLY A 61 1.80 0.20 13.00
N VAL A 62 0.90 0.57 12.07
CA VAL A 62 -0.52 0.85 12.37
C VAL A 62 -1.44 -0.20 11.74
N SER A 63 -1.25 -0.49 10.45
CA SER A 63 -2.11 -1.42 9.69
C SER A 63 -1.35 -2.42 8.84
N CYS A 64 -0.03 -2.27 8.77
CA CYS A 64 0.86 -3.21 8.13
C CYS A 64 2.20 -3.32 8.84
N GLU A 65 2.86 -4.44 8.58
CA GLU A 65 4.21 -4.71 9.01
C GLU A 65 5.15 -4.60 7.81
N HIS A 66 6.31 -3.97 8.02
CA HIS A 66 7.39 -3.84 7.05
C HIS A 66 8.56 -4.71 7.51
N ARG A 67 9.04 -5.61 6.65
CA ARG A 67 10.25 -6.41 6.88
C ARG A 67 11.11 -6.40 5.63
N VAL A 68 12.42 -6.39 5.79
CA VAL A 68 13.35 -6.58 4.68
C VAL A 68 13.80 -8.03 4.69
N GLU A 69 13.61 -8.70 3.55
CA GLU A 69 14.04 -10.08 3.33
C GLU A 69 15.14 -10.09 2.25
N ASN A 70 16.24 -10.81 2.49
CA ASN A 70 17.27 -11.05 1.49
C ASN A 70 17.43 -12.55 1.25
N SER A 71 16.87 -13.03 0.14
CA SER A 71 16.93 -14.45 -0.24
C SER A 71 18.23 -14.86 -0.95
N SER A 72 19.23 -13.97 -1.03
CA SER A 72 20.54 -14.35 -1.56
C SER A 72 21.27 -15.29 -0.60
N ARG A 73 22.20 -16.09 -1.12
CA ARG A 73 22.99 -17.04 -0.33
C ARG A 73 23.72 -16.33 0.81
N GLY A 74 23.25 -16.55 2.04
CA GLY A 74 23.77 -15.93 3.26
C GLY A 74 23.51 -14.43 3.40
N GLY A 75 22.52 -13.87 2.69
CA GLY A 75 22.19 -12.44 2.76
C GLY A 75 23.29 -11.51 2.22
N LYS A 76 24.24 -12.04 1.45
CA LYS A 76 25.47 -11.32 1.09
C LYS A 76 25.30 -10.30 -0.03
N LYS A 77 24.24 -10.40 -0.84
CA LYS A 77 24.01 -9.50 -1.98
C LYS A 77 23.10 -8.35 -1.56
N ALA A 78 23.67 -7.18 -1.25
CA ALA A 78 22.91 -6.00 -0.84
C ALA A 78 21.84 -5.55 -1.87
N TRP A 79 22.09 -5.76 -3.17
CA TRP A 79 21.12 -5.45 -4.23
C TRP A 79 19.90 -6.39 -4.29
N ALA A 80 19.93 -7.49 -3.53
CA ALA A 80 18.88 -8.51 -3.49
C ALA A 80 17.91 -8.32 -2.31
N ASP A 81 18.00 -7.21 -1.58
CA ASP A 81 17.07 -6.88 -0.51
C ASP A 81 15.66 -6.63 -1.08
N VAL A 82 14.65 -7.16 -0.41
CA VAL A 82 13.24 -7.00 -0.78
C VAL A 82 12.46 -6.53 0.44
N LEU A 83 11.86 -5.35 0.36
CA LEU A 83 10.89 -4.88 1.31
C LEU A 83 9.58 -5.66 1.13
N VAL A 84 9.22 -6.45 2.14
CA VAL A 84 7.96 -7.15 2.26
C VAL A 84 7.03 -6.36 3.18
N VAL A 85 5.87 -6.00 2.64
CA VAL A 85 4.80 -5.30 3.35
C VAL A 85 3.64 -6.26 3.57
N ARG A 86 3.40 -6.63 4.83
CA ARG A 86 2.31 -7.52 5.25
C ARG A 86 1.13 -6.71 5.78
N CYS A 87 -0.03 -6.85 5.14
CA CYS A 87 -1.27 -6.27 5.64
C CYS A 87 -1.77 -7.04 6.87
N TRP A 88 -2.06 -6.38 7.99
CA TRP A 88 -2.63 -7.04 9.18
C TRP A 88 -4.09 -7.44 8.99
N GLY A 89 -4.86 -6.66 8.24
CA GLY A 89 -6.29 -6.92 8.04
C GLY A 89 -6.61 -8.19 7.24
N CYS A 90 -5.74 -8.60 6.31
CA CYS A 90 -5.97 -9.85 5.57
C CYS A 90 -4.76 -10.77 5.50
N GLY A 91 -3.53 -10.31 5.77
CA GLY A 91 -2.31 -11.11 5.60
C GLY A 91 -1.67 -11.07 4.21
N CYS A 92 -2.23 -10.29 3.27
CA CYS A 92 -1.66 -10.18 1.92
C CYS A 92 -0.27 -9.51 1.96
N LEU A 93 0.67 -10.06 1.18
CA LEU A 93 2.04 -9.57 1.07
C LEU A 93 2.24 -8.78 -0.23
N LYS A 94 2.92 -7.63 -0.12
CA LYS A 94 3.48 -6.88 -1.25
C LYS A 94 4.99 -6.87 -1.11
N ARG A 95 5.70 -7.00 -2.23
CA ARG A 95 7.16 -7.12 -2.26
C ARG A 95 7.73 -6.04 -3.17
N PHE A 96 8.76 -5.35 -2.72
CA PHE A 96 9.44 -4.30 -3.47
C PHE A 96 10.95 -4.50 -3.37
N PRO A 97 11.69 -4.60 -4.48
CA PRO A 97 13.14 -4.62 -4.42
C PRO A 97 13.63 -3.28 -3.83
N VAL A 98 14.57 -3.37 -2.89
CA VAL A 98 15.25 -2.24 -2.24
C VAL A 98 16.76 -2.46 -2.31
N GLY A 99 17.57 -1.42 -2.07
CA GLY A 99 19.04 -1.57 -2.04
C GLY A 99 19.74 -1.60 -3.41
N ARG A 100 19.03 -1.41 -4.53
CA ARG A 100 19.68 -1.00 -5.78
C ARG A 100 19.99 0.50 -5.70
N GLY A 101 21.27 0.84 -5.60
CA GLY A 101 21.73 2.20 -5.92
C GLY A 101 21.21 2.59 -7.30
N ARG A 102 20.79 3.84 -7.45
CA ARG A 102 20.49 4.41 -8.77
C ARG A 102 21.72 4.42 -9.65
#